data_AF-A0AAE3MAQ8-F1
#
_entry.id   AF-A0AAE3MAQ8-F1
#
_cell.length_a   1.000
_cell.length_b   1.000
_cell.length_c   1.000
_cell.angle_alpha   90.00
_cell.angle_beta   90.00
_cell.angle_gamma   90.00
#
_symmetry.space_group_name_H-M   'P 1'
#
loop_
_entity.id
_entity.type
_entity.pdbx_description
1 polymer ?
#
loop_
_entity_poly.entity_id
_entity_poly.type
_entity_poly.pdbx_seq_one_letter_code
_entity_poly.pdbx_strand_id
1 'polypeptide(L)'
;NITQLSNFLNIEFSSLDHNDIREILSSLEHISEQALILIENILEWSRIERCLIQPVFNTICIDDLFNHAINLHKSLAKHKRIKIIKEVELDECILCDIDMTKTVLRNLISNAIK
;
A
#
# COMPACT_ATOMS: atom_id res chain seq x y z
N ASN A 1 -1.06 -5.32 18.56
CA ASN A 1 -2.55 -5.32 18.66
C ASN A 1 -2.99 -4.08 19.44
N ILE A 2 -4.01 -3.32 19.02
CA ILE A 2 -4.45 -2.06 19.68
C ILE A 2 -4.69 -2.28 21.18
N THR A 3 -5.20 -3.46 21.56
CA THR A 3 -5.42 -3.85 22.96
C THR A 3 -4.11 -3.98 23.75
N GLN A 4 -3.03 -4.46 23.13
CA GLN A 4 -1.71 -4.52 23.78
C GLN A 4 -1.13 -3.13 23.99
N LEU A 5 -1.31 -2.22 23.02
CA LEU A 5 -0.85 -0.83 23.12
C LEU A 5 -1.67 -0.06 24.18
N SER A 6 -2.98 -0.28 24.23
CA SER A 6 -3.86 0.23 25.29
C SER A 6 -3.45 -0.26 26.68
N ASN A 7 -3.07 -1.54 26.79
CA ASN A 7 -2.58 -2.09 28.06
C ASN A 7 -1.21 -1.52 28.44
N PHE A 8 -0.35 -1.25 27.46
CA PHE A 8 0.97 -0.65 27.67
C PHE A 8 0.88 0.83 28.07
N LEU A 9 -0.07 1.58 27.50
CA LEU A 9 -0.38 2.97 27.86
C LEU A 9 -1.10 3.10 29.23
N ASN A 10 -1.75 2.03 29.68
CA ASN A 10 -2.36 1.94 31.01
C ASN A 10 -1.34 1.68 32.13
N ILE A 11 -0.09 1.31 31.78
CA ILE A 11 1.03 1.39 32.72
C ILE A 11 1.25 2.89 32.93
N GLU A 12 1.11 3.35 34.17
CA GLU A 12 1.15 4.78 34.51
C GLU A 12 2.24 5.51 33.70
N PHE A 13 1.82 6.46 32.86
CA PHE A 13 2.67 7.30 32.00
C PHE A 13 3.88 7.90 32.73
N SER A 14 3.80 8.02 34.06
CA SER A 14 4.86 8.46 34.98
C SER A 14 6.05 7.48 35.13
N SER A 15 5.93 6.25 34.65
CA SER A 15 6.98 5.21 34.78
C SER A 15 7.70 4.85 33.48
N LEU A 16 7.26 5.41 32.34
CA LEU A 16 7.82 5.14 31.01
C LEU A 16 9.03 6.03 30.74
N ASP A 17 10.12 5.44 30.22
CA ASP A 17 11.28 6.21 29.79
C ASP A 17 11.11 6.79 28.37
N HIS A 18 12.07 7.60 27.93
CA HIS A 18 12.03 8.21 26.58
C HIS A 18 12.11 7.18 25.44
N ASN A 19 12.72 6.02 25.65
CA ASN A 19 12.79 4.96 24.66
C ASN A 19 11.46 4.21 24.56
N ASP A 20 10.82 3.91 25.70
CA ASP A 20 9.50 3.29 25.76
C ASP A 20 8.47 4.15 25.01
N ILE A 21 8.47 5.47 25.26
CA ILE A 21 7.60 6.42 24.56
C ILE A 21 7.85 6.39 23.05
N ARG A 22 9.11 6.29 22.61
CA ARG A 22 9.47 6.24 21.19
C ARG A 22 9.02 4.93 20.52
N GLU A 23 9.16 3.80 21.20
CA GLU A 23 8.67 2.50 20.69
C GLU A 23 7.14 2.47 20.59
N ILE A 24 6.45 3.04 21.59
CA ILE A 24 4.99 3.19 21.56
C ILE A 24 4.56 4.05 20.37
N LEU A 25 5.20 5.20 20.16
CA LEU A 25 4.88 6.10 19.04
C LEU A 25 5.11 5.43 17.69
N SER A 26 6.23 4.72 17.52
CA SER A 26 6.53 4.00 16.29
C SER A 26 5.53 2.86 16.04
N SER A 27 5.15 2.14 17.10
CA SER A 27 4.13 1.09 17.02
C SER A 27 2.75 1.66 16.67
N LEU A 28 2.41 2.83 17.21
CA LEU A 28 1.16 3.53 16.94
C LEU A 28 1.09 4.01 15.49
N GLU A 29 2.16 4.65 15.00
CA GLU A 29 2.30 5.05 13.60
C GLU A 29 2.09 3.85 12.66
N HIS A 30 2.76 2.73 12.94
CA HIS A 30 2.61 1.52 12.14
C HIS A 30 1.17 0.96 12.16
N ILE A 31 0.53 0.92 13.34
CA ILE A 31 -0.85 0.43 13.47
C ILE A 31 -1.82 1.35 12.72
N SER A 32 -1.63 2.66 12.81
CA SER A 32 -2.44 3.65 12.09
C SER A 32 -2.32 3.51 10.57
N GLU A 33 -1.10 3.31 10.05
CA GLU A 33 -0.88 3.03 8.63
C GLU A 33 -1.62 1.76 8.18
N GLN A 34 -1.52 0.67 8.95
CA GLN A 34 -2.21 -0.58 8.61
C GLN A 34 -3.73 -0.45 8.65
N ALA A 35 -4.27 0.28 9.63
CA ALA A 35 -5.70 0.55 9.71
C ALA A 35 -6.20 1.39 8.52
N LEU A 36 -5.42 2.40 8.11
CA LEU A 36 -5.74 3.21 6.93
C LEU A 36 -5.76 2.34 5.67
N ILE A 37 -4.72 1.52 5.44
CA ILE A 37 -4.66 0.59 4.31
C ILE A 37 -5.87 -0.36 4.30
N LEU A 38 -6.29 -0.84 5.47
CA LEU A 38 -7.45 -1.73 5.57
C LEU A 38 -8.76 -1.00 5.22
N ILE A 39 -8.94 0.24 5.70
CA ILE A 39 -10.12 1.06 5.38
C ILE A 39 -10.15 1.38 3.89
N GLU A 40 -9.01 1.76 3.30
CA GLU A 40 -8.89 2.02 1.86
C GLU A 40 -9.25 0.78 1.03
N ASN A 41 -8.74 -0.40 1.43
CA ASN A 41 -9.09 -1.65 0.79
C ASN A 41 -10.60 -1.92 0.87
N ILE A 42 -11.20 -1.91 2.07
CA ILE A 42 -12.63 -2.20 2.25
C ILE A 42 -13.51 -1.20 1.48
N LEU A 43 -13.12 0.07 1.43
CA LEU A 43 -13.83 1.10 0.67
C LEU A 43 -13.78 0.81 -0.84
N GLU A 44 -12.62 0.40 -1.34
CA GLU A 44 -12.44 0.00 -2.75
C GLU A 44 -13.32 -1.21 -3.09
N TRP A 45 -13.32 -2.26 -2.26
CA TRP A 45 -14.21 -3.43 -2.43
C TRP A 45 -15.70 -3.05 -2.40
N SER A 46 -16.11 -2.17 -1.47
CA SER A 46 -17.51 -1.74 -1.35
C SER A 46 -18.01 -0.96 -2.58
N ARG A 47 -17.13 -0.19 -3.23
CA ARG A 47 -17.48 0.54 -4.46
C ARG A 47 -17.60 -0.40 -5.67
N ILE A 48 -16.79 -1.45 -5.72
CA ILE A 48 -16.86 -2.52 -6.75
C ILE A 48 -18.16 -3.31 -6.61
N GLU A 49 -18.53 -3.76 -5.40
CA GLU A 49 -19.74 -4.56 -5.15
C GLU A 49 -21.04 -3.85 -5.58
N ARG A 50 -21.06 -2.52 -5.57
CA ARG A 50 -22.23 -1.73 -5.96
C ARG A 50 -22.30 -1.41 -7.47
N CYS A 51 -21.35 -1.88 -8.29
CA CYS A 51 -21.22 -1.52 -9.70
C CYS A 51 -21.22 0.01 -9.97
N LEU A 52 -20.82 0.82 -8.97
CA LEU A 52 -20.83 2.29 -9.07
C LEU A 52 -19.58 2.84 -9.77
N ILE A 53 -18.57 2.01 -9.98
CA ILE A 53 -17.37 2.37 -10.75
C ILE A 53 -17.58 1.87 -12.18
N GLN A 54 -17.82 2.80 -13.09
CA GLN A 54 -17.83 2.51 -14.53
C GLN A 54 -16.39 2.70 -15.04
N PRO A 55 -15.78 1.67 -15.64
CA PRO A 55 -14.43 1.78 -16.17
C PRO A 55 -14.39 2.77 -17.33
N VAL A 56 -13.39 3.64 -17.32
CA VAL A 56 -13.10 4.60 -18.39
C VAL A 56 -11.87 4.12 -19.14
N PHE A 57 -12.08 3.56 -20.33
CA PHE A 57 -11.01 2.99 -21.13
C PHE A 57 -10.25 4.05 -21.92
N ASN A 58 -8.93 4.02 -21.80
CA ASN A 58 -8.01 4.86 -22.54
C ASN A 58 -6.81 4.02 -23.04
N THR A 59 -6.19 4.49 -24.11
CA THR A 59 -4.95 3.89 -24.62
C THR A 59 -3.77 4.46 -23.85
N ILE A 60 -2.88 3.58 -23.37
CA ILE A 60 -1.66 3.95 -22.68
C ILE A 60 -0.52 3.00 -23.06
N CYS A 61 0.72 3.52 -23.07
CA CYS A 61 1.90 2.68 -23.19
C CYS A 61 2.03 1.79 -21.95
N ILE A 62 2.16 0.48 -22.17
CA ILE A 62 2.28 -0.50 -21.08
C ILE A 62 3.46 -0.19 -20.17
N ASP A 63 4.52 0.38 -20.76
CA ASP A 63 5.75 0.71 -20.08
C ASP A 63 5.53 1.80 -19.02
N ASP A 64 4.68 2.79 -19.31
CA ASP A 64 4.33 3.85 -18.37
C ASP A 64 3.60 3.31 -17.13
N LEU A 65 2.69 2.34 -17.33
CA LEU A 65 1.95 1.70 -16.24
C LEU A 65 2.90 0.96 -15.29
N PHE A 66 3.78 0.11 -15.83
CA PHE A 66 4.72 -0.65 -15.02
C PHE A 66 5.77 0.26 -14.36
N ASN A 67 6.33 1.23 -15.10
CA ASN A 67 7.32 2.15 -14.55
C ASN A 67 6.74 2.95 -13.37
N HIS A 68 5.49 3.41 -13.48
CA HIS A 68 4.80 4.08 -12.37
C HIS A 68 4.70 3.17 -11.13
N ALA A 69 4.20 1.95 -11.29
CA ALA A 69 3.99 1.02 -10.18
C ALA A 69 5.32 0.57 -9.53
N ILE A 70 6.35 0.30 -10.33
CA ILE A 70 7.69 -0.09 -9.86
C ILE A 70 8.34 1.07 -9.08
N ASN A 71 8.27 2.30 -9.61
CA ASN A 71 8.85 3.47 -8.95
C ASN A 71 8.22 3.73 -7.58
N LEU A 72 6.90 3.56 -7.46
CA LEU A 72 6.18 3.69 -6.19
C LEU A 72 6.70 2.71 -5.11
N HIS A 73 7.22 1.55 -5.51
CA HIS A 73 7.60 0.48 -4.57
C HIS A 73 9.11 0.25 -4.47
N LYS A 74 9.90 1.02 -5.23
CA LYS A 74 11.36 0.88 -5.33
C LYS A 74 12.07 1.00 -3.97
N SER A 75 11.65 1.95 -3.13
CA SER A 75 12.25 2.15 -1.80
C SER A 75 11.98 0.96 -0.88
N LEU A 76 10.72 0.51 -0.82
CA LEU A 76 10.29 -0.60 0.02
C LEU A 76 10.95 -1.92 -0.41
N ALA A 77 10.97 -2.20 -1.71
CA ALA A 77 11.65 -3.37 -2.27
C ALA A 77 13.15 -3.35 -1.94
N LYS A 78 13.82 -2.19 -2.07
CA LYS A 78 15.23 -2.02 -1.70
C LYS A 78 15.47 -2.28 -0.22
N HIS A 79 14.62 -1.76 0.66
CA HIS A 79 14.73 -1.99 2.11
C HIS A 79 14.64 -3.49 2.45
N LYS A 80 13.74 -4.22 1.78
CA LYS A 80 13.58 -5.68 1.92
C LYS A 80 14.55 -6.52 1.06
N ARG A 81 15.48 -5.89 0.33
CA ARG A 81 16.43 -6.55 -0.59
C ARG A 81 15.76 -7.41 -1.67
N ILE A 82 14.57 -7.00 -2.12
CA ILE A 82 13.81 -7.65 -3.20
C ILE A 82 14.16 -6.97 -4.52
N LYS A 83 14.40 -7.77 -5.57
CA LYS A 83 14.62 -7.30 -6.94
C LYS A 83 13.31 -7.40 -7.71
N ILE A 84 12.86 -6.27 -8.27
CA ILE A 84 11.71 -6.25 -9.20
C ILE A 84 12.25 -6.39 -10.62
N ILE A 85 11.69 -7.32 -11.39
CA ILE A 85 12.05 -7.56 -12.79
C ILE A 85 10.81 -7.27 -13.65
N LYS A 86 10.99 -6.46 -14.70
CA LYS A 86 9.97 -6.11 -15.68
C LYS A 86 10.36 -6.77 -17.01
N GLU A 87 9.50 -7.66 -17.51
CA GLU A 87 9.66 -8.31 -18.81
C GLU A 87 8.40 -8.02 -19.62
N VAL A 88 8.46 -6.95 -20.42
CA VAL A 88 7.37 -6.50 -21.32
C VAL A 88 8.00 -6.05 -22.64
N GLU A 89 7.26 -6.16 -23.74
CA GLU A 89 7.68 -5.54 -25.00
C GLU A 89 7.57 -4.02 -24.88
N LEU A 90 8.63 -3.32 -25.29
CA LEU A 90 8.70 -1.87 -25.25
C LEU A 90 7.70 -1.27 -26.26
N ASP A 91 7.13 -0.12 -25.91
CA ASP A 91 6.25 0.70 -26.75
C ASP A 91 4.89 0.06 -27.13
N GLU A 92 4.50 -1.05 -26.51
CA GLU A 92 3.18 -1.62 -26.71
C GLU A 92 2.10 -0.76 -26.03
N CYS A 93 1.11 -0.32 -26.81
CA CYS A 93 -0.04 0.41 -26.31
C CYS A 93 -1.20 -0.54 -26.05
N ILE A 94 -1.80 -0.45 -24.85
CA ILE A 94 -2.98 -1.24 -24.48
C ILE A 94 -4.20 -0.34 -24.23
N LEU A 95 -5.39 -0.89 -24.45
CA LEU A 95 -6.65 -0.26 -24.05
C LEU A 95 -7.07 -0.77 -22.67
N CYS A 96 -7.07 0.09 -21.67
CA CYS A 96 -7.46 -0.27 -20.30
C CYS A 96 -8.06 0.93 -19.55
N ASP A 97 -8.73 0.68 -18.43
CA ASP A 97 -8.93 1.74 -17.44
C ASP A 97 -7.62 1.99 -16.71
N ILE A 98 -7.02 3.16 -16.94
CA ILE A 98 -5.68 3.49 -16.47
C ILE A 98 -5.62 3.50 -14.94
N ASP A 99 -6.61 4.10 -14.28
CA ASP A 99 -6.59 4.29 -12.83
C ASP A 99 -6.88 2.99 -12.10
N MET A 100 -7.85 2.21 -12.57
CA MET A 100 -8.12 0.87 -12.05
C MET A 100 -6.92 -0.06 -12.26
N THR A 101 -6.29 -0.03 -13.43
CA THR A 101 -5.12 -0.87 -13.73
C THR A 101 -3.92 -0.50 -12.85
N LYS A 102 -3.66 0.79 -12.63
CA LYS A 102 -2.64 1.25 -11.68
C LYS A 102 -2.91 0.73 -10.26
N THR A 103 -4.16 0.75 -9.82
CA THR A 103 -4.52 0.20 -8.50
C THR A 103 -4.28 -1.30 -8.43
N VAL A 104 -4.67 -2.06 -9.46
CA VAL A 104 -4.38 -3.50 -9.53
C VAL A 104 -2.88 -3.75 -9.43
N LEU A 105 -2.07 -3.06 -10.24
CA LEU A 105 -0.61 -3.21 -10.22
C LEU A 105 -0.01 -2.84 -8.85
N ARG A 106 -0.43 -1.72 -8.25
CA ARG A 106 -0.02 -1.31 -6.91
C ARG A 106 -0.30 -2.41 -5.88
N ASN A 107 -1.50 -2.98 -5.90
CA ASN A 107 -1.88 -4.01 -4.92
C ASN A 107 -1.10 -5.31 -5.11
N LEU A 108 -0.93 -5.76 -6.36
CA LEU A 108 -0.17 -6.98 -6.66
C LEU A 108 1.30 -6.85 -6.26
N ILE A 109 1.96 -5.74 -6.64
CA ILE A 109 3.38 -5.53 -6.31
C ILE A 109 3.56 -5.30 -4.80
N SER A 110 2.66 -4.56 -4.15
CA SER A 110 2.68 -4.39 -2.69
C SER A 110 2.60 -5.73 -1.98
N ASN A 111 1.66 -6.59 -2.39
CA ASN A 111 1.52 -7.94 -1.82
C ASN A 111 2.72 -8.84 -2.10
N ALA A 112 3.39 -8.69 -3.24
CA ALA A 112 4.61 -9.44 -3.53
C ALA A 112 5.83 -8.98 -2.70
N ILE A 113 5.82 -7.73 -2.21
CA ILE A 113 6.88 -7.17 -1.36
C ILE A 113 6.60 -7.40 0.13
N LYS A 114 5.33 -7.46 0.55
CA LYS A 114 4.91 -7.74 1.93
C LYS A 114 5.43 -9.10 2.38
#